data_AF-A0A0R1QA23-F1
#
_entry.id   AF-A0A0R1QA23-F1
#
_cell.length_a   1.000
_cell.length_b   1.000
_cell.length_c   1.000
_cell.angle_alpha   90.00
_cell.angle_beta   90.00
_cell.angle_gamma   90.00
#
_symmetry.space_group_name_H-M   'P 1'
#
loop_
_entity.id
_entity.type
_entity.pdbx_description
1 polymer ?
#
loop_
_entity_poly.entity_id
_entity_poly.type
_entity_poly.pdbx_seq_one_letter_code
_entity_poly.pdbx_strand_id
1 'polypeptide(L)'
;MNRQIDRLAVYDLVFDQYTLTCHKLEIGNCLATESYEQLHDYFSRNMLRFNKFVQECNDVIPPVELESFNNSFLAALALNQQAAMTMLIAIEADGVNHRLYNRGVAEKKRAHQDIQVAIAQILATAM
;
A
#
# COMPACT_ATOMS: atom_id res chain seq x y z
N MET A 1 -0.98 17.80 4.49
CA MET A 1 -0.04 16.84 3.88
C MET A 1 0.59 15.89 4.91
N ASN A 2 1.24 16.37 5.99
CA ASN A 2 1.87 15.51 7.02
C ASN A 2 0.96 14.38 7.54
N ARG A 3 -0.29 14.70 7.91
CA ARG A 3 -1.26 13.69 8.36
C ARG A 3 -1.53 12.57 7.34
N GLN A 4 -1.47 12.86 6.05
CA GLN A 4 -1.70 11.84 5.01
C GLN A 4 -0.45 10.95 4.83
N ILE A 5 0.74 11.52 4.99
CA ILE A 5 2.00 10.76 5.00
C ILE A 5 2.03 9.80 6.20
N ASP A 6 1.65 10.27 7.39
CA ASP A 6 1.57 9.42 8.59
C ASP A 6 0.57 8.27 8.41
N ARG A 7 -0.60 8.56 7.82
CA ARG A 7 -1.61 7.53 7.51
C ARG A 7 -1.11 6.52 6.49
N LEU A 8 -0.36 6.96 5.48
CA LEU A 8 0.23 6.06 4.48
C LEU A 8 1.21 5.08 5.14
N ALA A 9 2.04 5.53 6.08
CA ALA A 9 2.96 4.65 6.80
C ALA A 9 2.23 3.54 7.58
N VAL A 10 1.05 3.83 8.13
CA VAL A 10 0.19 2.82 8.78
C VAL A 10 -0.28 1.78 7.77
N TYR A 11 -0.71 2.18 6.56
CA TYR A 11 -1.11 1.23 5.52
C TYR A 11 0.05 0.37 5.04
N ASP A 12 1.24 0.95 4.87
CA ASP A 12 2.43 0.19 4.47
C ASP A 12 2.75 -0.90 5.50
N LEU A 13 2.69 -0.58 6.80
CA LEU A 13 2.88 -1.54 7.88
C LEU A 13 1.83 -2.67 7.85
N VAL A 14 0.54 -2.32 7.65
CA VAL A 14 -0.55 -3.29 7.58
C VAL A 14 -0.34 -4.27 6.41
N PHE A 15 0.03 -3.76 5.23
CA PHE A 15 0.29 -4.60 4.06
C PHE A 15 1.55 -5.45 4.20
N ASP A 16 2.57 -4.98 4.92
CA ASP A 16 3.76 -5.80 5.24
C ASP A 16 3.40 -6.94 6.20
N GLN A 17 2.49 -6.72 7.15
CA GLN A 17 1.98 -7.79 8.01
C GLN A 17 1.27 -8.88 7.19
N TYR A 18 0.55 -8.56 6.13
CA TYR A 18 -0.06 -9.58 5.26
C TYR A 18 0.99 -10.46 4.58
N THR A 19 2.11 -9.89 4.16
CA THR A 19 3.23 -10.66 3.61
C THR A 19 3.79 -11.65 4.65
N LEU A 20 3.94 -11.20 5.90
CA LEU A 20 4.39 -12.06 6.99
C LEU A 20 3.36 -13.17 7.30
N THR A 21 2.07 -12.85 7.29
CA THR A 21 1.01 -13.83 7.55
C THR A 21 0.90 -14.87 6.43
N CYS A 22 0.99 -14.46 5.15
CA CYS A 22 1.09 -15.41 4.03
C CYS A 22 2.22 -16.42 4.26
N HIS A 23 3.42 -15.92 4.58
CA HIS A 23 4.57 -16.78 4.81
C HIS A 23 4.36 -17.75 5.99
N LYS A 24 3.75 -17.28 7.09
CA LYS A 24 3.41 -18.13 8.25
C LYS A 24 2.43 -19.24 7.90
N LEU A 25 1.40 -18.95 7.10
CA LEU A 25 0.43 -19.94 6.64
C LEU A 25 1.11 -20.99 5.75
N GLU A 26 1.99 -20.58 4.85
CA GLU A 26 2.73 -21.48 3.95
C GLU A 26 3.61 -22.50 4.69
N ILE A 27 4.30 -22.06 5.74
CA ILE A 27 5.19 -22.93 6.54
C ILE A 27 4.44 -23.65 7.68
N GLY A 28 3.12 -23.49 7.77
CA GLY A 28 2.30 -24.07 8.84
C GLY A 28 2.56 -23.50 10.24
N ASN A 29 3.20 -22.33 10.34
CA ASN A 29 3.49 -21.63 11.60
C ASN A 29 2.42 -20.56 11.88
N CYS A 30 1.17 -20.99 11.92
CA CYS A 30 0.00 -20.13 12.09
C CYS A 30 -0.91 -20.66 13.21
N LEU A 31 -1.78 -19.80 13.73
CA LEU A 31 -2.82 -20.22 14.66
C LEU A 31 -3.85 -21.07 13.92
N ALA A 32 -4.47 -22.03 14.62
CA ALA A 32 -5.50 -22.92 14.02
C ALA A 32 -6.70 -22.16 13.44
N THR A 33 -6.90 -20.90 13.85
CA THR A 33 -7.96 -20.04 13.33
C THR A 33 -7.56 -19.30 12.06
N GLU A 34 -6.27 -19.13 11.78
CA GLU A 34 -5.79 -18.36 10.63
C GLU A 34 -5.88 -19.19 9.33
N SER A 35 -6.35 -18.57 8.25
CA SER A 35 -6.45 -19.18 6.92
C SER A 35 -6.26 -18.11 5.84
N TYR A 36 -5.98 -18.53 4.61
CA TYR A 36 -5.87 -17.60 3.47
C TYR A 36 -7.19 -16.89 3.19
N GLU A 37 -8.33 -17.56 3.34
CA GLU A 37 -9.65 -16.95 3.19
C GLU A 37 -9.85 -15.78 4.16
N GLN A 38 -9.56 -15.99 5.45
CA GLN A 38 -9.64 -14.91 6.43
C GLN A 38 -8.64 -13.78 6.16
N LEU A 39 -7.42 -14.13 5.74
CA LEU A 39 -6.41 -13.14 5.39
C LEU A 39 -6.88 -12.27 4.21
N HIS A 40 -7.43 -12.89 3.18
CA HIS A 40 -8.02 -12.21 2.02
C HIS A 40 -9.18 -11.30 2.46
N ASP A 41 -10.06 -11.74 3.36
CA ASP A 41 -11.14 -10.93 3.91
C ASP A 41 -10.66 -9.74 4.75
N TYR A 42 -9.62 -9.93 5.56
CA TYR A 42 -9.01 -8.81 6.30
C TYR A 42 -8.34 -7.82 5.35
N PHE A 43 -7.62 -8.31 4.35
CA PHE A 43 -6.97 -7.46 3.37
C PHE A 43 -8.01 -6.70 2.56
N SER A 44 -9.04 -7.35 2.00
CA SER A 44 -10.08 -6.68 1.20
C SER A 44 -10.77 -5.54 1.96
N ARG A 45 -11.08 -5.71 3.25
CA ARG A 45 -11.61 -4.64 4.12
C ARG A 45 -10.65 -3.48 4.30
N ASN A 46 -9.36 -3.75 4.46
CA ASN A 46 -8.34 -2.69 4.55
C ASN A 46 -8.09 -2.03 3.19
N MET A 47 -8.25 -2.75 2.09
CA MET A 47 -8.19 -2.21 0.74
C MET A 47 -9.32 -1.21 0.49
N LEU A 48 -10.55 -1.48 0.96
CA LEU A 48 -11.65 -0.50 0.91
C LEU A 48 -11.31 0.79 1.67
N ARG A 49 -10.69 0.68 2.84
CA ARG A 49 -10.24 1.84 3.63
C ARG A 49 -9.11 2.59 2.94
N PHE A 50 -8.17 1.86 2.33
CA PHE A 50 -7.08 2.45 1.56
C PHE A 50 -7.60 3.20 0.34
N ASN A 51 -8.54 2.62 -0.41
CA ASN A 51 -9.20 3.27 -1.55
C ASN A 51 -9.85 4.60 -1.13
N LYS A 52 -10.56 4.61 0.00
CA LYS A 52 -11.14 5.83 0.55
C LYS A 52 -10.06 6.87 0.88
N PHE A 53 -8.96 6.45 1.50
CA PHE A 53 -7.82 7.33 1.77
C PHE A 53 -7.20 7.91 0.49
N VAL A 54 -7.04 7.10 -0.57
CA VAL A 54 -6.54 7.60 -1.87
C VAL A 54 -7.49 8.65 -2.45
N GLN A 55 -8.80 8.44 -2.35
CA GLN A 55 -9.78 9.46 -2.77
C GLN A 55 -9.64 10.73 -1.93
N GLU A 56 -9.56 10.63 -0.60
CA GLU A 56 -9.35 11.76 0.30
C GLU A 56 -8.08 12.56 -0.03
N CYS A 57 -7.03 11.91 -0.54
CA CYS A 57 -5.82 12.58 -1.02
C CYS A 57 -6.05 13.29 -2.37
N ASN A 58 -6.77 12.67 -3.31
CA ASN A 58 -7.10 13.28 -4.60
C ASN A 58 -7.99 14.52 -4.46
N ASP A 59 -8.85 14.55 -3.45
CA ASP A 59 -9.76 15.68 -3.20
C ASP A 59 -9.05 16.90 -2.58
N VAL A 60 -7.76 16.80 -2.23
CA VAL A 60 -6.97 17.92 -1.71
C VAL A 60 -6.59 18.86 -2.84
N ILE A 61 -7.01 20.12 -2.72
CA ILE A 61 -6.55 21.20 -3.61
C ILE A 61 -5.22 21.73 -3.06
N PRO A 62 -4.09 21.55 -3.76
CA PRO A 62 -2.80 22.08 -3.30
C PRO A 62 -2.69 23.59 -3.59
N PRO A 63 -1.92 24.34 -2.77
CA PRO A 63 -1.39 25.63 -3.19
C PRO A 63 -0.59 25.50 -4.48
N VAL A 64 -0.54 26.56 -5.30
CA VAL A 64 0.13 26.57 -6.62
C VAL A 64 1.59 26.13 -6.50
N GLU A 65 2.27 26.55 -5.44
CA GLU A 65 3.67 26.23 -5.17
C GLU A 65 3.91 24.73 -4.92
N LEU A 66 2.87 23.97 -4.59
CA LEU A 66 2.92 22.55 -4.25
C LEU A 66 2.24 21.66 -5.29
N GLU A 67 1.72 22.20 -6.39
CA GLU A 67 1.02 21.42 -7.43
C GLU A 67 1.89 20.29 -7.99
N SER A 68 3.16 20.59 -8.31
CA SER A 68 4.09 19.61 -8.86
C SER A 68 4.28 18.42 -7.92
N PHE A 69 4.54 18.71 -6.63
CA PHE A 69 4.63 17.67 -5.61
C PHE A 69 3.33 16.88 -5.48
N ASN A 70 2.19 17.55 -5.40
CA ASN A 70 0.91 16.89 -5.20
C ASN A 70 0.63 15.91 -6.33
N ASN A 71 0.93 16.30 -7.58
CA ASN A 71 0.79 15.43 -8.74
C ASN A 71 1.73 14.22 -8.66
N SER A 72 3.00 14.41 -8.33
CA SER A 72 3.96 13.29 -8.16
C SER A 72 3.55 12.35 -7.02
N PHE A 73 3.11 12.89 -5.89
CA PHE A 73 2.64 12.13 -4.74
C PHE A 73 1.40 11.30 -5.10
N LEU A 74 0.39 11.90 -5.74
CA LEU A 74 -0.84 11.21 -6.14
C LEU A 74 -0.58 10.12 -7.19
N ALA A 75 0.31 10.37 -8.16
CA ALA A 75 0.70 9.37 -9.14
C ALA A 75 1.36 8.15 -8.47
N ALA A 76 2.29 8.38 -7.55
CA ALA A 76 2.95 7.30 -6.82
C ALA A 76 1.98 6.58 -5.86
N LEU A 77 1.05 7.31 -5.25
CA LEU A 77 0.01 6.73 -4.39
C LEU A 77 -0.94 5.81 -5.18
N ALA A 78 -1.32 6.19 -6.40
CA ALA A 78 -2.13 5.36 -7.28
C ALA A 78 -1.40 4.06 -7.69
N LEU A 79 -0.09 4.14 -7.93
CA LEU A 79 0.74 2.94 -8.16
C LEU A 79 0.77 2.03 -6.94
N ASN A 80 0.88 2.59 -5.73
CA ASN A 80 0.81 1.81 -4.48
C ASN A 80 -0.56 1.13 -4.31
N GLN A 81 -1.65 1.84 -4.61
CA GLN A 81 -3.01 1.29 -4.63
C GLN A 81 -3.13 0.09 -5.59
N GLN A 82 -2.63 0.22 -6.81
CA GLN A 82 -2.65 -0.86 -7.78
C GLN A 82 -1.81 -2.06 -7.32
N ALA A 83 -0.64 -1.81 -6.76
CA ALA A 83 0.24 -2.85 -6.24
C ALA A 83 -0.40 -3.63 -5.07
N ALA A 84 -1.02 -2.93 -4.12
CA ALA A 84 -1.76 -3.54 -3.01
C ALA A 84 -2.93 -4.40 -3.51
N MET A 85 -3.65 -3.94 -4.54
CA MET A 85 -4.71 -4.74 -5.18
C MET A 85 -4.14 -5.99 -5.87
N THR A 86 -3.00 -5.89 -6.54
CA THR A 86 -2.30 -7.05 -7.12
C THR A 86 -1.93 -8.07 -6.05
N MET A 87 -1.45 -7.63 -4.88
CA MET A 87 -1.17 -8.52 -3.75
C MET A 87 -2.45 -9.20 -3.23
N LEU A 88 -3.55 -8.45 -3.09
CA LEU A 88 -4.83 -8.99 -2.63
C LEU A 88 -5.34 -10.10 -3.56
N ILE A 89 -5.38 -9.85 -4.86
CA ILE A 89 -5.86 -10.81 -5.88
C ILE A 89 -4.98 -12.07 -5.92
N ALA A 90 -3.72 -11.98 -5.49
CA ALA A 90 -2.82 -13.12 -5.45
C ALA A 90 -3.06 -14.06 -4.25
N ILE A 91 -3.88 -13.67 -3.27
CA ILE A 91 -4.25 -14.53 -2.15
C ILE A 91 -5.55 -15.26 -2.52
N GLU A 92 -5.47 -16.58 -2.67
CA GLU A 92 -6.58 -17.46 -3.01
C GLU A 92 -7.01 -18.26 -1.76
N ALA A 93 -8.15 -18.95 -1.80
CA ALA A 93 -8.67 -19.65 -0.62
C ALA A 93 -7.76 -20.80 -0.13
N ASP A 94 -7.03 -21.43 -1.04
CA ASP A 94 -6.18 -22.60 -0.82
C ASP A 94 -4.68 -22.29 -0.88
N GLY A 95 -4.28 -21.05 -1.18
CA GLY A 95 -2.87 -20.68 -1.26
C GLY A 95 -2.60 -19.29 -1.80
N VAL A 96 -1.34 -19.00 -2.09
CA VAL A 96 -0.89 -17.73 -2.65
C VAL A 96 -0.30 -17.95 -4.04
N ASN A 97 -0.77 -17.18 -5.01
CA ASN A 97 -0.11 -17.06 -6.30
C ASN A 97 1.18 -16.24 -6.15
N HIS A 98 2.27 -16.91 -5.78
CA HIS A 98 3.55 -16.28 -5.49
C HIS A 98 4.07 -15.37 -6.61
N ARG A 99 3.85 -15.73 -7.88
CA ARG A 99 4.28 -14.89 -9.01
C ARG A 99 3.59 -13.54 -8.98
N LEU A 100 2.27 -13.55 -8.78
CA LEU A 100 1.48 -12.33 -8.74
C LEU A 100 1.74 -11.55 -7.44
N TYR A 101 1.84 -12.24 -6.31
CA TYR A 101 2.10 -11.63 -5.01
C TYR A 101 3.47 -10.92 -4.99
N ASN A 102 4.53 -11.60 -5.42
CA ASN A 102 5.88 -11.02 -5.48
C ASN A 102 5.97 -9.84 -6.44
N ARG A 103 5.21 -9.87 -7.54
CA ARG A 103 5.06 -8.73 -8.44
C ARG A 103 4.43 -7.54 -7.70
N GLY A 104 3.32 -7.75 -7.00
CA GLY A 104 2.66 -6.70 -6.22
C GLY A 104 3.57 -6.11 -5.13
N VAL A 105 4.33 -6.95 -4.41
CA VAL A 105 5.32 -6.49 -3.42
C VAL A 105 6.41 -5.62 -4.05
N ALA A 106 6.94 -6.03 -5.21
CA ALA A 106 7.96 -5.26 -5.93
C ALA A 106 7.42 -3.92 -6.45
N GLU A 107 6.21 -3.91 -7.00
CA GLU A 107 5.52 -2.71 -7.46
C GLU A 107 5.24 -1.74 -6.29
N LYS A 108 4.78 -2.26 -5.14
CA LYS A 108 4.59 -1.48 -3.91
C LYS A 108 5.89 -0.83 -3.45
N LYS A 109 6.99 -1.60 -3.42
CA LYS A 109 8.30 -1.10 -3.00
C LYS A 109 8.76 0.06 -3.90
N ARG A 110 8.57 -0.06 -5.22
CA ARG A 110 8.88 1.03 -6.16
C ARG A 110 8.00 2.26 -5.91
N ALA A 111 6.69 2.08 -5.79
CA ALA A 111 5.77 3.18 -5.51
C ALA A 111 6.11 3.89 -4.20
N HIS A 112 6.50 3.16 -3.15
CA HIS A 112 6.97 3.76 -1.90
C HIS A 112 8.24 4.59 -2.10
N GLN A 113 9.20 4.13 -2.90
CA GLN A 113 10.39 4.92 -3.24
C GLN A 113 10.03 6.21 -3.97
N ASP A 114 9.10 6.16 -4.92
CA ASP A 114 8.63 7.34 -5.65
C ASP A 114 7.96 8.36 -4.71
N ILE A 115 7.19 7.87 -3.72
CA ILE A 115 6.60 8.73 -2.67
C ILE A 115 7.70 9.40 -1.83
N GLN A 116 8.73 8.66 -1.42
CA GLN A 116 9.85 9.24 -0.65
C GLN A 116 10.62 10.29 -1.45
N VAL A 117 10.82 10.06 -2.75
CA VAL A 117 11.45 11.04 -3.64
C VAL A 117 10.60 12.31 -3.73
N ALA A 118 9.28 12.19 -3.92
CA ALA A 118 8.40 13.35 -3.94
C ALA A 118 8.46 14.14 -2.63
N ILE A 119 8.44 13.46 -1.48
CA ILE A 119 8.53 14.11 -0.15
C ILE A 119 9.87 14.84 0.01
N ALA A 120 10.99 14.20 -0.37
CA ALA A 120 12.31 14.79 -0.27
C ALA A 120 12.47 16.07 -1.11
N GLN A 121 11.84 16.12 -2.29
CA GLN A 121 11.87 17.31 -3.18
C GLN A 121 11.25 18.54 -2.53
N ILE A 122 10.14 18.40 -1.80
CA ILE A 122 9.56 19.52 -1.04
C ILE A 122 10.49 19.97 0.10
N LEU A 123 11.03 19.02 0.87
CA LEU A 123 11.87 19.35 2.03
C LEU A 123 13.14 20.11 1.62
N ALA A 124 13.70 19.78 0.45
CA ALA A 124 14.84 20.49 -0.12
C ALA A 124 14.51 21.90 -0.65
N THR A 125 13.25 22.16 -1.00
CA THR A 125 12.79 23.46 -1.54
C THR A 125 12.32 24.42 -0.43
N ALA A 126 12.07 23.91 0.77
CA ALA A 126 11.68 24.69 1.95
C ALA A 126 12.87 25.20 2.80
N MET A 127 14.10 24.89 2.39
CA MET A 127 15.37 25.38 2.95
C MET A 127 16.00 26.44 2.06
#